data_AF-R7UG57-F1
#
_entry.id   AF-R7UG57-F1
#
_cell.length_a   1.000
_cell.length_b   1.000
_cell.length_c   1.000
_cell.angle_alpha   90.00
_cell.angle_beta   90.00
_cell.angle_gamma   90.00
#
_symmetry.space_group_name_H-M   'P 1'
#
loop_
_entity.id
_entity.type
_entity.pdbx_description
1 polymer ?
#
loop_
_entity_poly.entity_id
_entity_poly.type
_entity_poly.pdbx_seq_one_letter_code
_entity_poly.pdbx_strand_id
1 'polypeptide(L)'
;MGTNAQPTRWNLWKYLSFFLLFFLGVSLSGIRYEMNTDPRPMHPLLKANMESKGDSSGAWPWCSFDSFREYYKKHHKFPEEGSWVNKHQGYGYTERYELDFCAWKPVNVPECFHRKRVRKVFMTGDSTGFRLFLSMLNMTIQSGGHCDLVDYEHGPIDLSGNATYYAGRVGNARIVDAFSLHKRGCKWCKAQEYSCTLATTAGLMDIELDFIEAYLYNDGSLRITKENALKYNLTASQNMQEFFFKNYFVKHGNPDLMIMSMPHNHEKWRPRNATIKRFNAMMETISKAKSAELPLVIIPTAGEFENKRLTSSYSYKTFNGLLARDFIYKLNTELYPHLEPYLLKPGSNFHGFHNLVNMSYTKEDWNEDGVHFNNIWYNNLMRNILSTFCV
;
A
#
# COMPACT_ATOMS: atom_id res chain seq x y z
N MET A 1 -11.94 53.91 4.00
CA MET A 1 -13.19 53.16 3.79
C MET A 1 -12.82 51.69 3.66
N GLY A 2 -13.03 50.92 4.73
CA GLY A 2 -12.70 49.50 4.76
C GLY A 2 -13.90 48.66 4.36
N THR A 3 -13.66 47.59 3.60
CA THR A 3 -14.65 46.55 3.33
C THR A 3 -14.08 45.20 3.75
N ASN A 4 -14.60 44.69 4.87
CA ASN A 4 -14.42 43.33 5.34
C ASN A 4 -15.20 42.38 4.43
N ALA A 5 -14.53 41.38 3.85
CA ALA A 5 -15.20 40.23 3.25
C ALA A 5 -14.98 39.01 4.15
N GLN A 6 -16.06 38.51 4.74
CA GLN A 6 -16.09 37.21 5.42
C GLN A 6 -16.07 36.07 4.39
N PRO A 7 -15.43 34.92 4.69
CA PRO A 7 -15.57 33.73 3.87
C PRO A 7 -16.90 33.04 4.12
N THR A 8 -17.60 32.72 3.02
CA THR A 8 -18.85 31.96 3.00
C THR A 8 -18.62 30.50 3.41
N ARG A 9 -19.47 29.99 4.30
CA ARG A 9 -19.59 28.57 4.62
C ARG A 9 -20.05 27.80 3.37
N TRP A 10 -19.22 26.89 2.88
CA TRP A 10 -19.56 26.01 1.75
C TRP A 10 -20.23 24.71 2.23
N ASN A 11 -21.29 24.34 1.51
CA ASN A 11 -22.28 23.34 1.86
C ASN A 11 -21.76 21.89 1.84
N LEU A 12 -21.66 21.26 3.03
CA LEU A 12 -21.39 19.83 3.24
C LEU A 12 -22.43 18.88 2.58
N TRP A 13 -23.62 19.37 2.25
CA TRP A 13 -24.75 18.55 1.80
C TRP A 13 -24.65 18.04 0.36
N LYS A 14 -23.83 18.67 -0.51
CA LYS A 14 -23.72 18.24 -1.91
C LYS A 14 -22.88 16.98 -2.11
N TYR A 15 -22.01 16.64 -1.16
CA TYR A 15 -21.14 15.46 -1.26
C TYR A 15 -21.78 14.19 -0.67
N LEU A 16 -22.69 14.32 0.31
CA LEU A 16 -23.44 13.19 0.85
C LEU A 16 -24.41 12.57 -0.18
N SER A 17 -25.00 13.39 -1.07
CA SER A 17 -25.94 12.89 -2.08
C SER A 17 -25.27 12.05 -3.18
N PHE A 18 -23.99 12.30 -3.48
CA PHE A 18 -23.24 11.50 -4.47
C PHE A 18 -22.77 10.15 -3.89
N PHE A 19 -22.51 10.08 -2.58
CA PHE A 19 -22.17 8.83 -1.89
C PHE A 19 -23.38 7.89 -1.73
N LEU A 20 -24.58 8.43 -1.47
CA LEU A 20 -25.80 7.62 -1.30
C LEU A 20 -26.33 7.01 -2.61
N LEU A 21 -26.17 7.68 -3.75
CA LEU A 21 -26.63 7.18 -5.05
C LEU A 21 -25.80 5.99 -5.58
N PHE A 22 -24.53 5.87 -5.17
CA PHE A 22 -23.70 4.73 -5.56
C PHE A 22 -24.00 3.47 -4.73
N PHE A 23 -24.39 3.60 -3.46
CA PHE A 23 -24.76 2.46 -2.61
C PHE A 23 -26.16 1.90 -2.91
N LEU A 24 -27.14 2.77 -3.23
CA LEU A 24 -28.49 2.30 -3.56
C LEU A 24 -28.59 1.64 -4.94
N GLY A 25 -27.71 1.98 -5.88
CA GLY A 25 -27.67 1.37 -7.22
C GLY A 25 -27.17 -0.09 -7.26
N VAL A 26 -26.46 -0.54 -6.22
CA VAL A 26 -25.90 -1.91 -6.13
C VAL A 26 -26.80 -2.84 -5.30
N SER A 27 -27.84 -2.30 -4.64
CA SER A 27 -28.65 -3.05 -3.66
C SER A 27 -29.95 -3.63 -4.23
N LEU A 28 -30.30 -3.38 -5.50
CA LEU A 28 -31.62 -3.75 -6.07
C LEU A 28 -31.59 -4.78 -7.22
N SER A 29 -30.44 -5.32 -7.60
CA SER A 29 -30.37 -6.49 -8.48
C SER A 29 -30.12 -7.76 -7.65
N GLY A 30 -31.18 -8.24 -7.01
CA GLY A 30 -31.21 -9.58 -6.40
C GLY A 30 -31.07 -10.67 -7.45
N ILE A 31 -29.84 -10.99 -7.84
CA ILE A 31 -29.52 -12.21 -8.59
C ILE A 31 -29.07 -13.26 -7.57
N ARG A 32 -29.97 -14.20 -7.28
CA ARG A 32 -29.65 -15.45 -6.60
C ARG A 32 -28.70 -16.24 -7.51
N TYR A 33 -27.40 -16.20 -7.24
CA TYR A 33 -26.45 -17.15 -7.81
C TYR A 33 -26.42 -18.38 -6.92
N GLU A 34 -26.91 -19.51 -7.43
CA GLU A 34 -26.55 -20.82 -6.89
C GLU A 34 -25.04 -21.00 -7.08
N MET A 35 -24.33 -21.01 -5.95
CA MET A 35 -22.90 -21.29 -5.90
C MET A 35 -22.69 -22.77 -6.25
N ASN A 36 -22.29 -23.05 -7.49
CA ASN A 36 -21.70 -24.32 -7.83
C ASN A 36 -20.24 -24.28 -7.37
N THR A 37 -20.02 -24.62 -6.08
CA THR A 37 -18.67 -24.80 -5.52
C THR A 37 -18.14 -26.14 -6.02
N ASP A 38 -17.63 -26.16 -7.25
CA ASP A 38 -16.79 -27.27 -7.71
C ASP A 38 -15.37 -27.03 -7.14
N PRO A 39 -14.90 -27.82 -6.16
CA PRO A 39 -13.61 -27.61 -5.54
C PRO A 39 -12.52 -27.99 -6.54
N ARG A 40 -12.00 -26.99 -7.27
CA ARG A 40 -10.79 -27.18 -8.07
C ARG A 40 -9.65 -27.62 -7.13
N PRO A 41 -8.90 -28.67 -7.48
CA PRO A 41 -7.89 -29.25 -6.61
C PRO A 41 -6.82 -28.20 -6.27
N MET A 42 -6.59 -28.05 -4.96
CA MET A 42 -5.52 -27.26 -4.36
C MET A 42 -4.16 -27.70 -4.95
N HIS A 43 -3.23 -26.75 -5.16
CA HIS A 43 -1.90 -27.05 -5.71
C HIS A 43 -1.23 -28.18 -4.87
N PRO A 44 -0.65 -29.23 -5.48
CA PRO A 44 -0.14 -30.41 -4.75
C PRO A 44 0.87 -30.11 -3.63
N LEU A 45 1.63 -29.01 -3.76
CA LEU A 45 2.56 -28.54 -2.72
C LEU A 45 1.87 -27.99 -1.45
N LEU A 46 0.62 -27.52 -1.54
CA LEU A 46 -0.14 -26.99 -0.40
C LEU A 46 -0.81 -28.10 0.42
N LYS A 47 -1.21 -29.20 -0.23
CA LYS A 47 -1.89 -30.33 0.44
C LYS A 47 -0.97 -31.08 1.40
N ALA A 48 0.31 -31.24 1.05
CA ALA A 48 1.29 -31.94 1.87
C ALA A 48 1.65 -31.22 3.19
N ASN A 49 1.45 -29.90 3.26
CA ASN A 49 1.80 -29.09 4.45
C ASN A 49 0.64 -28.88 5.44
N MET A 50 -0.60 -29.14 5.04
CA MET A 50 -1.77 -29.01 5.93
C MET A 50 -2.00 -30.24 6.80
N GLU A 51 -1.57 -31.43 6.37
CA GLU A 51 -1.83 -32.71 7.07
C GLU A 51 -0.81 -33.01 8.20
N SER A 52 0.20 -32.16 8.44
CA SER A 52 1.27 -32.43 9.43
C SER A 52 1.20 -31.65 10.75
N LYS A 53 0.21 -30.77 10.97
CA LYS A 53 0.13 -29.99 12.21
C LYS A 53 -0.67 -30.69 13.29
N GLY A 54 -0.01 -31.65 13.93
CA GLY A 54 -0.30 -32.06 15.29
C GLY A 54 0.02 -30.94 16.29
N ASP A 55 -0.83 -30.86 17.31
CA ASP A 55 -0.66 -30.16 18.59
C ASP A 55 0.80 -29.82 18.94
N SER A 56 1.18 -28.56 18.78
CA SER A 56 2.35 -27.99 19.45
C SER A 56 1.94 -26.67 20.09
N SER A 57 1.54 -26.80 21.36
CA SER A 57 1.14 -25.76 22.31
C SER A 57 2.29 -24.87 22.79
N GLY A 58 3.22 -24.52 21.89
CA GLY A 58 4.14 -23.40 22.08
C GLY A 58 3.48 -22.14 21.56
N ALA A 59 3.18 -21.15 22.41
CA ALA A 59 2.67 -19.87 21.95
C ALA A 59 3.69 -19.23 21.00
N TRP A 60 3.33 -19.12 19.71
CA TRP A 60 4.17 -18.44 18.71
C TRP A 60 4.54 -17.03 19.19
N PRO A 61 5.77 -16.55 18.91
CA PRO A 61 6.14 -15.19 19.24
C PRO A 61 5.24 -14.19 18.50
N TRP A 62 5.10 -12.97 19.03
CA TRP A 62 4.39 -11.92 18.31
C TRP A 62 5.10 -11.59 16.98
N CYS A 63 4.32 -11.37 15.94
CA CYS A 63 4.82 -10.88 14.67
C CYS A 63 5.40 -9.48 14.87
N SER A 64 6.69 -9.33 14.62
CA SER A 64 7.47 -8.08 14.70
C SER A 64 8.46 -8.02 13.55
N PHE A 65 9.08 -6.87 13.31
CA PHE A 65 10.13 -6.78 12.29
C PHE A 65 11.31 -7.72 12.55
N ASP A 66 11.61 -8.02 13.81
CA ASP A 66 12.66 -8.96 14.17
C ASP A 66 12.25 -10.40 13.85
N SER A 67 11.02 -10.80 14.18
CA SER A 67 10.48 -12.13 13.82
C SER A 67 10.53 -12.37 12.32
N PHE A 68 10.16 -11.37 11.51
CA PHE A 68 10.28 -11.45 10.05
C PHE A 68 11.74 -11.51 9.58
N ARG A 69 12.64 -10.72 10.18
CA ARG A 69 14.07 -10.75 9.86
C ARG A 69 14.70 -12.11 10.15
N GLU A 70 14.36 -12.73 11.28
CA GLU A 70 14.82 -14.09 11.60
C GLU A 70 14.26 -15.13 10.62
N TYR A 71 13.00 -14.99 10.19
CA TYR A 71 12.45 -15.83 9.12
C TYR A 71 13.28 -15.68 7.83
N TYR A 72 13.55 -14.45 7.39
CA TYR A 72 14.34 -14.18 6.19
C TYR A 72 15.74 -14.79 6.25
N LYS A 73 16.44 -14.65 7.39
CA LYS A 73 17.77 -15.24 7.61
C LYS A 73 17.76 -16.76 7.47
N LYS A 74 16.70 -17.41 7.93
CA LYS A 74 16.59 -18.87 7.97
C LYS A 74 16.11 -19.46 6.64
N HIS A 75 15.16 -18.81 6.00
CA HIS A 75 14.41 -19.39 4.88
C HIS A 75 14.76 -18.80 3.51
N HIS A 76 15.41 -17.63 3.46
CA HIS A 76 15.78 -16.96 2.21
C HIS A 76 14.61 -16.79 1.21
N LYS A 77 13.41 -16.49 1.75
CA LYS A 77 12.20 -16.18 0.97
C LYS A 77 11.20 -15.36 1.80
N PHE A 78 10.18 -14.80 1.14
CA PHE A 78 9.03 -14.26 1.85
C PHE A 78 8.28 -15.38 2.59
N PRO A 79 7.73 -15.11 3.80
CA PRO A 79 6.81 -16.04 4.41
C PRO A 79 5.59 -16.28 3.51
N GLU A 80 5.22 -17.54 3.35
CA GLU A 80 4.16 -17.98 2.46
C GLU A 80 3.16 -18.88 3.17
N GLU A 81 3.58 -19.45 4.30
CA GLU A 81 2.82 -20.39 5.09
C GLU A 81 1.91 -19.66 6.09
N GLY A 82 0.61 -19.89 5.95
CA GLY A 82 -0.40 -19.33 6.82
C GLY A 82 -1.80 -19.84 6.45
N SER A 83 -2.78 -19.47 7.25
CA SER A 83 -4.16 -19.89 7.05
C SER A 83 -5.16 -18.88 7.59
N TRP A 84 -6.31 -18.76 6.94
CA TRP A 84 -7.44 -18.05 7.52
C TRP A 84 -8.04 -18.87 8.64
N VAL A 85 -8.13 -18.26 9.82
CA VAL A 85 -8.81 -18.85 10.97
C VAL A 85 -10.06 -18.03 11.28
N ASN A 86 -11.14 -18.74 11.57
CA ASN A 86 -12.39 -18.14 12.03
C ASN A 86 -12.31 -18.02 13.56
N LYS A 87 -11.84 -16.87 14.05
CA LYS A 87 -11.68 -16.58 15.48
C LYS A 87 -12.17 -15.17 15.76
N HIS A 88 -13.29 -15.06 16.47
CA HIS A 88 -13.95 -13.79 16.82
C HIS A 88 -13.24 -12.96 17.90
N GLN A 89 -12.21 -13.46 18.57
CA GLN A 89 -11.72 -12.85 19.81
C GLN A 89 -10.78 -11.66 19.56
N GLY A 90 -11.27 -10.44 19.75
CA GLY A 90 -10.46 -9.25 20.07
C GLY A 90 -9.90 -8.44 18.89
N TYR A 91 -10.16 -8.82 17.63
CA TYR A 91 -9.61 -8.13 16.45
C TYR A 91 -10.66 -7.43 15.56
N GLY A 92 -11.96 -7.55 15.88
CA GLY A 92 -13.03 -6.85 15.17
C GLY A 92 -13.45 -7.46 13.82
N TYR A 93 -13.02 -8.68 13.51
CA TYR A 93 -13.42 -9.43 12.31
C TYR A 93 -13.79 -10.87 12.64
N THR A 94 -14.56 -11.50 11.76
CA THR A 94 -14.90 -12.93 11.81
C THR A 94 -13.72 -13.82 11.44
N GLU A 95 -12.79 -13.34 10.60
CA GLU A 95 -11.68 -14.12 10.07
C GLU A 95 -10.37 -13.33 10.12
N ARG A 96 -9.26 -14.02 10.40
CA ARG A 96 -7.89 -13.46 10.36
C ARG A 96 -6.93 -14.44 9.70
N TYR A 97 -5.95 -13.94 8.95
CA TYR A 97 -4.89 -14.78 8.37
C TYR A 97 -3.77 -14.95 9.38
N GLU A 98 -3.54 -16.14 9.94
CA GLU A 98 -2.43 -16.45 10.84
C GLU A 98 -1.22 -17.00 10.06
N LEU A 99 -0.02 -16.51 10.38
CA LEU A 99 1.24 -17.07 9.87
C LEU A 99 1.69 -18.23 10.76
N ASP A 100 2.47 -19.14 10.21
CA ASP A 100 2.89 -20.32 10.94
C ASP A 100 4.16 -20.17 11.79
N PHE A 101 4.74 -18.98 11.84
CA PHE A 101 5.95 -18.70 12.63
C PHE A 101 5.76 -17.58 13.66
N CYS A 102 4.63 -16.87 13.62
CA CYS A 102 4.33 -15.78 14.56
C CYS A 102 2.82 -15.54 14.69
N ALA A 103 2.41 -14.97 15.83
CA ALA A 103 1.03 -14.56 16.09
C ALA A 103 0.86 -13.04 15.95
N TRP A 104 -0.28 -12.57 15.43
CA TRP A 104 -0.58 -11.14 15.36
C TRP A 104 -0.98 -10.60 16.74
N LYS A 105 -0.43 -9.46 17.15
CA LYS A 105 -0.79 -8.80 18.41
C LYS A 105 -1.93 -7.79 18.16
N PRO A 106 -2.94 -7.66 19.05
CA PRO A 106 -3.89 -6.56 18.94
C PRO A 106 -3.15 -5.22 19.07
N VAL A 107 -3.51 -4.25 18.22
CA VAL A 107 -2.84 -2.95 18.15
C VAL A 107 -3.76 -1.85 18.64
N ASN A 108 -3.24 -1.02 19.54
CA ASN A 108 -3.75 0.32 19.81
C ASN A 108 -2.89 1.31 19.03
N VAL A 109 -3.42 1.80 17.90
CA VAL A 109 -2.67 2.64 16.95
C VAL A 109 -2.25 3.97 17.60
N PRO A 110 -3.14 4.73 18.26
CA PRO A 110 -2.74 5.95 18.99
C PRO A 110 -1.57 5.74 19.96
N GLU A 111 -1.66 4.74 20.85
CA GLU A 111 -0.60 4.50 21.84
C GLU A 111 0.72 4.06 21.20
N CYS A 112 0.63 3.24 20.14
CA CYS A 112 1.79 2.83 19.39
C CYS A 112 2.49 4.03 18.74
N PHE A 113 1.73 4.89 18.05
CA PHE A 113 2.26 6.04 17.35
C PHE A 113 2.85 7.06 18.32
N HIS A 114 2.21 7.27 19.47
CA HIS A 114 2.77 8.08 20.54
C HIS A 114 4.11 7.52 21.04
N ARG A 115 4.15 6.24 21.41
CA ARG A 115 5.36 5.57 21.92
C ARG A 115 6.51 5.60 20.91
N LYS A 116 6.20 5.37 19.63
CA LYS A 116 7.19 5.37 18.53
C LYS A 116 7.41 6.76 17.92
N ARG A 117 6.76 7.81 18.46
CA ARG A 117 6.83 9.20 18.00
C ARG A 117 6.52 9.38 16.52
N VAL A 118 5.57 8.60 16.00
CA VAL A 118 5.14 8.67 14.59
C VAL A 118 4.27 9.90 14.38
N ARG A 119 4.81 10.92 13.72
CA ARG A 119 4.10 12.14 13.31
C ARG A 119 3.72 12.11 11.85
N LYS A 120 4.43 11.37 11.00
CA LYS A 120 4.15 11.34 9.57
C LYS A 120 4.26 9.94 8.99
N VAL A 121 3.19 9.46 8.36
CA VAL A 121 3.16 8.19 7.63
C VAL A 121 3.04 8.49 6.14
N PHE A 122 4.01 8.01 5.37
CA PHE A 122 3.99 8.13 3.91
C PHE A 122 3.69 6.78 3.26
N MET A 123 2.71 6.75 2.37
CA MET A 123 2.32 5.56 1.63
C MET A 123 2.47 5.77 0.14
N THR A 124 2.95 4.75 -0.56
CA THR A 124 3.08 4.78 -2.01
C THR A 124 2.79 3.42 -2.64
N GLY A 125 2.32 3.45 -3.88
CA GLY A 125 1.95 2.27 -4.66
C GLY A 125 0.97 2.62 -5.77
N ASP A 126 0.37 1.60 -6.36
CA ASP A 126 -0.70 1.72 -7.36
C ASP A 126 -2.09 1.81 -6.71
N SER A 127 -3.15 1.40 -7.42
CA SER A 127 -4.52 1.36 -6.91
C SER A 127 -4.73 0.41 -5.73
N THR A 128 -3.92 -0.63 -5.59
CA THR A 128 -3.93 -1.49 -4.40
C THR A 128 -3.29 -0.78 -3.21
N GLY A 129 -2.19 -0.07 -3.44
CA GLY A 129 -1.55 0.79 -2.44
C GLY A 129 -2.47 1.92 -1.96
N PHE A 130 -3.24 2.53 -2.87
CA PHE A 130 -4.22 3.56 -2.52
C PHE A 130 -5.35 3.01 -1.63
N ARG A 131 -5.90 1.84 -1.96
CA ARG A 131 -6.92 1.20 -1.11
C ARG A 131 -6.36 0.79 0.26
N LEU A 132 -5.10 0.39 0.33
CA LEU A 132 -4.41 0.15 1.59
C LEU A 132 -4.21 1.43 2.40
N PHE A 133 -3.93 2.57 1.76
CA PHE A 133 -3.89 3.89 2.40
C PHE A 133 -5.26 4.29 2.97
N LEU A 134 -6.34 4.10 2.21
CA LEU A 134 -7.70 4.35 2.72
C LEU A 134 -8.04 3.48 3.95
N SER A 135 -7.52 2.25 3.99
CA SER A 135 -7.62 1.39 5.17
C SER A 135 -6.85 1.97 6.37
N MET A 136 -5.63 2.49 6.18
CA MET A 136 -4.89 3.21 7.24
C MET A 136 -5.66 4.41 7.79
N LEU A 137 -6.21 5.25 6.90
CA LEU A 137 -7.05 6.39 7.27
C LEU A 137 -8.28 5.93 8.06
N ASN A 138 -9.01 4.93 7.54
CA ASN A 138 -10.20 4.39 8.21
C ASN A 138 -9.86 3.79 9.59
N MET A 139 -8.75 3.08 9.72
CA MET A 139 -8.29 2.55 11.02
C MET A 139 -7.94 3.67 12.02
N THR A 140 -7.38 4.77 11.52
CA THR A 140 -7.06 5.96 12.33
C THR A 140 -8.34 6.58 12.89
N ILE A 141 -9.36 6.75 12.03
CA ILE A 141 -10.69 7.26 12.42
C ILE A 141 -11.39 6.29 13.39
N GLN A 142 -11.38 4.98 13.09
CA GLN A 142 -11.97 3.95 13.94
C GLN A 142 -11.31 3.85 15.32
N SER A 143 -10.06 4.31 15.44
CA SER A 143 -9.35 4.41 16.73
C SER A 143 -9.71 5.68 17.52
N GLY A 144 -10.77 6.39 17.12
CA GLY A 144 -11.21 7.64 17.74
C GLY A 144 -10.50 8.89 17.22
N GLY A 145 -9.76 8.76 16.11
CA GLY A 145 -9.10 9.89 15.46
C GLY A 145 -10.07 10.79 14.71
N HIS A 146 -9.76 12.09 14.67
CA HIS A 146 -10.36 13.04 13.73
C HIS A 146 -9.38 13.32 12.61
N CYS A 147 -9.78 13.20 11.35
CA CYS A 147 -8.90 13.40 10.21
C CYS A 147 -9.53 14.37 9.20
N ASP A 148 -8.78 15.41 8.87
CA ASP A 148 -9.13 16.41 7.87
C ASP A 148 -8.26 16.26 6.63
N LEU A 149 -8.88 16.27 5.45
CA LEU A 149 -8.15 16.35 4.20
C LEU A 149 -7.51 17.75 4.10
N VAL A 150 -6.19 17.80 4.13
CA VAL A 150 -5.41 19.05 4.07
C VAL A 150 -5.27 19.49 2.63
N ASP A 151 -4.88 18.57 1.76
CA ASP A 151 -4.63 18.85 0.36
C ASP A 151 -4.78 17.59 -0.50
N TYR A 152 -5.06 17.80 -1.77
CA TYR A 152 -5.39 16.77 -2.73
C TYR A 152 -4.87 17.17 -4.11
N GLU A 153 -4.42 16.19 -4.89
CA GLU A 153 -4.06 16.39 -6.29
C GLU A 153 -5.31 16.66 -7.14
N HIS A 154 -5.83 17.90 -7.04
CA HIS A 154 -7.05 18.34 -7.68
C HIS A 154 -6.99 18.17 -9.21
N GLY A 155 -8.12 17.87 -9.82
CA GLY A 155 -8.22 17.73 -11.27
C GLY A 155 -9.25 16.69 -11.69
N PRO A 156 -9.42 16.48 -13.00
CA PRO A 156 -10.28 15.44 -13.51
C PRO A 156 -9.78 14.04 -13.06
N ILE A 157 -10.72 13.11 -12.95
CA ILE A 157 -10.42 11.69 -12.72
C ILE A 157 -9.91 11.11 -14.04
N ASP A 158 -8.61 11.24 -14.25
CA ASP A 158 -7.91 10.83 -15.45
C ASP A 158 -6.50 10.34 -15.15
N LEU A 159 -5.79 9.92 -16.19
CA LEU A 159 -4.40 9.43 -16.07
C LEU A 159 -3.39 10.58 -15.97
N SER A 160 -3.81 11.84 -15.84
CA SER A 160 -2.90 12.99 -15.80
C SER A 160 -2.50 13.30 -14.36
N GLY A 161 -1.24 13.66 -14.15
CA GLY A 161 -0.82 14.29 -12.90
C GLY A 161 -1.21 15.77 -12.83
N ASN A 162 -1.12 16.39 -11.66
CA ASN A 162 -1.27 17.83 -11.48
C ASN A 162 0.06 18.48 -11.03
N ALA A 163 0.70 19.23 -11.92
CA ALA A 163 1.99 19.85 -11.64
C ALA A 163 1.88 20.98 -10.60
N THR A 164 0.73 21.64 -10.50
CA THR A 164 0.46 22.65 -9.47
C THR A 164 0.50 22.05 -8.07
N TYR A 165 -0.05 20.84 -7.90
CA TYR A 165 0.03 20.11 -6.64
C TYR A 165 1.50 19.91 -6.25
N TYR A 166 2.29 19.25 -7.11
CA TYR A 166 3.70 18.97 -6.82
C TYR A 166 4.57 20.25 -6.66
N ALA A 167 4.27 21.30 -7.41
CA ALA A 167 4.91 22.62 -7.28
C ALA A 167 4.64 23.24 -5.90
N GLY A 168 3.38 23.18 -5.43
CA GLY A 168 3.02 23.57 -4.07
C GLY A 168 3.82 22.79 -3.02
N ARG A 169 4.00 21.48 -3.25
CA ARG A 169 4.74 20.61 -2.33
C ARG A 169 6.24 20.88 -2.23
N VAL A 170 6.85 21.38 -3.29
CA VAL A 170 8.27 21.81 -3.20
C VAL A 170 8.43 23.25 -2.72
N GLY A 171 7.33 23.89 -2.26
CA GLY A 171 7.31 25.19 -1.62
C GLY A 171 7.08 26.38 -2.56
N ASN A 172 6.70 26.15 -3.83
CA ASN A 172 6.42 27.23 -4.75
C ASN A 172 5.42 26.81 -5.85
N ALA A 173 4.14 27.15 -5.67
CA ALA A 173 3.09 26.82 -6.65
C ALA A 173 3.28 27.47 -8.04
N ARG A 174 4.23 28.40 -8.21
CA ARG A 174 4.51 29.09 -9.48
C ARG A 174 5.53 28.36 -10.36
N ILE A 175 6.19 27.32 -9.87
CA ILE A 175 7.19 26.55 -10.64
C ILE A 175 6.59 25.29 -11.27
N VAL A 176 5.33 25.38 -11.73
CA VAL A 176 4.63 24.29 -12.43
C VAL A 176 5.45 23.78 -13.62
N ASP A 177 6.08 24.69 -14.35
CA ASP A 177 6.92 24.40 -15.51
C ASP A 177 8.21 23.62 -15.18
N ALA A 178 8.55 23.48 -13.89
CA ALA A 178 9.66 22.63 -13.47
C ALA A 178 9.38 21.15 -13.69
N PHE A 179 8.09 20.78 -13.70
CA PHE A 179 7.63 19.40 -13.67
C PHE A 179 7.22 18.92 -15.05
N SER A 180 7.84 17.83 -15.50
CA SER A 180 7.39 17.08 -16.65
C SER A 180 6.51 15.93 -16.17
N LEU A 181 5.22 15.99 -16.51
CA LEU A 181 4.24 14.98 -16.14
C LEU A 181 3.91 14.07 -17.33
N HIS A 182 3.90 12.78 -17.06
CA HIS A 182 3.46 11.76 -18.00
C HIS A 182 2.22 11.05 -17.47
N LYS A 183 1.46 10.43 -18.38
CA LYS A 183 0.27 9.67 -18.00
C LYS A 183 0.66 8.50 -17.09
N ARG A 184 -0.06 8.38 -15.98
CA ARG A 184 0.07 7.30 -14.99
C ARG A 184 -0.84 6.11 -15.31
N GLY A 185 -0.75 5.05 -14.51
CA GLY A 185 -1.53 3.82 -14.67
C GLY A 185 -2.89 3.82 -13.97
N CYS A 186 -3.10 4.70 -12.98
CA CYS A 186 -4.34 4.76 -12.21
C CYS A 186 -5.03 6.12 -12.32
N LYS A 187 -6.34 6.13 -12.62
CA LYS A 187 -7.11 7.39 -12.72
C LYS A 187 -7.46 8.01 -11.36
N TRP A 188 -7.56 7.16 -10.34
CA TRP A 188 -8.13 7.49 -9.04
C TRP A 188 -7.08 7.61 -7.93
N CYS A 189 -5.83 7.24 -8.21
CA CYS A 189 -4.73 7.20 -7.25
C CYS A 189 -4.08 8.57 -7.09
N LYS A 190 -4.91 9.59 -6.93
CA LYS A 190 -4.49 10.99 -6.83
C LYS A 190 -3.82 11.18 -5.47
N ALA A 191 -2.76 11.97 -5.42
CA ALA A 191 -2.05 12.21 -4.16
C ALA A 191 -2.96 12.93 -3.16
N GLN A 192 -2.85 12.57 -1.88
CA GLN A 192 -3.69 13.12 -0.80
C GLN A 192 -2.88 13.25 0.47
N GLU A 193 -3.18 14.27 1.26
CA GLU A 193 -2.66 14.47 2.61
C GLU A 193 -3.80 14.68 3.59
N TYR A 194 -3.75 13.96 4.70
CA TYR A 194 -4.66 14.14 5.82
C TYR A 194 -3.86 14.55 7.06
N SER A 195 -4.39 15.52 7.79
CA SER A 195 -3.96 15.81 9.16
C SER A 195 -4.95 15.14 10.10
N CYS A 196 -4.45 14.33 11.03
CA CYS A 196 -5.27 13.61 11.98
C CYS A 196 -4.85 13.92 13.41
N THR A 197 -5.83 14.17 14.27
CA THR A 197 -5.63 14.26 15.72
C THR A 197 -6.09 12.95 16.37
N LEU A 198 -5.17 12.29 17.07
CA LEU A 198 -5.39 11.05 17.82
C LEU A 198 -5.45 11.32 19.32
N ALA A 199 -6.38 10.67 20.01
CA ALA A 199 -6.42 10.66 21.47
C ALA A 199 -5.55 9.53 22.02
N THR A 200 -4.63 9.88 22.92
CA THR A 200 -3.73 8.95 23.61
C THR A 200 -3.90 9.10 25.12
N THR A 201 -3.36 8.16 25.89
CA THR A 201 -3.27 8.24 27.36
C THR A 201 -2.48 9.47 27.84
N ALA A 202 -1.56 9.98 27.01
CA ALA A 202 -0.76 11.16 27.28
C ALA A 202 -1.38 12.47 26.75
N GLY A 203 -2.57 12.42 26.13
CA GLY A 203 -3.25 13.56 25.54
C GLY A 203 -3.42 13.46 24.03
N LEU A 204 -3.68 14.60 23.38
CA LEU A 204 -3.88 14.66 21.94
C LEU A 204 -2.53 14.64 21.19
N MET A 205 -2.52 13.96 20.05
CA MET A 205 -1.36 13.81 19.20
C MET A 205 -1.75 14.03 17.74
N ASP A 206 -1.14 15.00 17.09
CA ASP A 206 -1.31 15.20 15.65
C ASP A 206 -0.34 14.33 14.86
N ILE A 207 -0.86 13.76 13.77
CA ILE A 207 -0.15 13.00 12.75
C ILE A 207 -0.57 13.43 11.34
N GLU A 208 0.31 13.21 10.37
CA GLU A 208 0.07 13.39 8.94
C GLU A 208 0.05 12.03 8.24
N LEU A 209 -0.93 11.82 7.37
CA LEU A 209 -1.04 10.64 6.51
C LEU A 209 -0.98 11.09 5.04
N ASP A 210 0.10 10.72 4.37
CA ASP A 210 0.36 11.09 2.98
C ASP A 210 0.27 9.87 2.06
N PHE A 211 -0.39 10.05 0.92
CA PHE A 211 -0.32 9.13 -0.20
C PHE A 211 0.16 9.83 -1.46
N ILE A 212 1.17 9.27 -2.12
CA ILE A 212 1.53 9.63 -3.51
C ILE A 212 1.70 8.35 -4.31
N GLU A 213 1.05 8.29 -5.48
CA GLU A 213 1.12 7.13 -6.37
C GLU A 213 2.54 6.90 -6.91
N ALA A 214 2.92 5.63 -6.96
CA ALA A 214 4.02 5.13 -7.75
C ALA A 214 3.62 3.76 -8.31
N TYR A 215 3.08 3.74 -9.52
CA TYR A 215 2.48 2.52 -10.09
C TYR A 215 3.51 1.62 -10.80
N LEU A 216 4.80 1.97 -10.74
CA LEU A 216 5.94 1.25 -11.34
C LEU A 216 7.19 1.41 -10.46
N TYR A 217 8.15 0.48 -10.57
CA TYR A 217 9.42 0.57 -9.84
C TYR A 217 10.30 1.75 -10.26
N ASN A 218 10.24 2.13 -11.54
CA ASN A 218 10.90 3.32 -12.05
C ASN A 218 9.80 4.15 -12.72
N ASP A 219 9.01 4.83 -11.89
CA ASP A 219 7.80 5.52 -12.33
C ASP A 219 8.15 6.87 -12.95
N GLY A 220 8.12 6.95 -14.28
CA GLY A 220 8.40 8.17 -15.02
C GLY A 220 7.24 9.16 -15.09
N SER A 221 6.15 8.97 -14.34
CA SER A 221 4.97 9.86 -14.36
C SER A 221 5.28 11.29 -13.91
N LEU A 222 6.35 11.48 -13.14
CA LEU A 222 6.84 12.79 -12.74
C LEU A 222 8.36 12.86 -12.84
N ARG A 223 8.86 13.92 -13.50
CA ARG A 223 10.28 14.16 -13.71
C ARG A 223 10.62 15.64 -13.58
N ILE A 224 11.83 15.93 -13.12
CA ILE A 224 12.42 17.27 -13.15
C ILE A 224 13.72 17.17 -13.96
N THR A 225 13.76 17.82 -15.12
CA THR A 225 14.94 17.79 -16.00
C THR A 225 16.10 18.54 -15.34
N LYS A 226 17.34 18.29 -15.79
CA LYS A 226 18.52 19.01 -15.28
C LYS A 226 18.42 20.52 -15.52
N GLU A 227 17.91 20.91 -16.68
CA GLU A 227 17.67 22.30 -17.04
C GLU A 227 16.65 22.96 -16.10
N ASN A 228 15.50 22.32 -15.90
CA ASN A 228 14.48 22.83 -14.98
C ASN A 228 14.96 22.87 -13.53
N ALA A 229 15.71 21.84 -13.10
CA ALA A 229 16.31 21.80 -11.77
C ALA A 229 17.23 23.01 -11.52
N LEU A 230 18.09 23.36 -12.48
CA LEU A 230 18.94 24.55 -12.41
C LEU A 230 18.12 25.84 -12.41
N LYS A 231 17.14 25.95 -13.33
CA LYS A 231 16.30 27.15 -13.48
C LYS A 231 15.47 27.46 -12.23
N TYR A 232 14.93 26.43 -11.57
CA TYR A 232 13.99 26.58 -10.46
C TYR A 232 14.62 26.25 -9.09
N ASN A 233 15.94 26.06 -9.02
CA ASN A 233 16.67 25.70 -7.80
C ASN A 233 16.10 24.45 -7.10
N LEU A 234 15.87 23.40 -7.90
CA LEU A 234 15.43 22.08 -7.45
C LEU A 234 16.51 21.04 -7.73
N THR A 235 16.29 19.80 -7.27
CA THR A 235 17.14 18.68 -7.65
C THR A 235 16.52 17.89 -8.80
N ALA A 236 17.30 17.61 -9.83
CA ALA A 236 16.83 16.79 -10.95
C ALA A 236 16.39 15.39 -10.49
N SER A 237 15.24 14.94 -10.98
CA SER A 237 14.65 13.63 -10.70
C SER A 237 14.20 12.96 -11.99
N GLN A 238 14.58 11.70 -12.19
CA GLN A 238 14.22 10.94 -13.39
C GLN A 238 12.92 10.15 -13.26
N ASN A 239 12.43 9.99 -12.03
CA ASN A 239 11.23 9.23 -11.70
C ASN A 239 10.65 9.72 -10.37
N MET A 240 9.47 9.19 -10.05
CA MET A 240 8.73 9.52 -8.84
C MET A 240 9.50 9.15 -7.56
N GLN A 241 10.19 8.02 -7.55
CA GLN A 241 10.98 7.59 -6.39
C GLN A 241 12.14 8.57 -6.10
N GLU A 242 12.85 9.03 -7.13
CA GLU A 242 13.86 10.08 -6.98
C GLU A 242 13.24 11.40 -6.52
N PHE A 243 12.06 11.75 -7.05
CA PHE A 243 11.36 12.97 -6.65
C PHE A 243 11.02 12.97 -5.14
N PHE A 244 10.53 11.85 -4.61
CA PHE A 244 10.22 11.71 -3.18
C PHE A 244 11.39 12.15 -2.29
N PHE A 245 12.55 11.52 -2.48
CA PHE A 245 13.69 11.75 -1.59
C PHE A 245 14.50 13.01 -1.92
N LYS A 246 14.56 13.44 -3.19
CA LYS A 246 15.40 14.58 -3.59
C LYS A 246 14.70 15.93 -3.50
N ASN A 247 13.37 15.95 -3.51
CA ASN A 247 12.59 17.19 -3.55
C ASN A 247 11.45 17.20 -2.53
N TYR A 248 10.61 16.17 -2.49
CA TYR A 248 9.42 16.16 -1.65
C TYR A 248 9.77 16.15 -0.16
N PHE A 249 10.47 15.13 0.34
CA PHE A 249 10.82 15.01 1.76
C PHE A 249 11.83 16.08 2.23
N VAL A 250 12.63 16.63 1.32
CA VAL A 250 13.52 17.76 1.62
C VAL A 250 12.72 19.00 2.05
N LYS A 251 11.51 19.17 1.52
CA LYS A 251 10.63 20.31 1.82
C LYS A 251 9.54 19.99 2.85
N HIS A 252 8.99 18.77 2.80
CA HIS A 252 7.89 18.32 3.65
C HIS A 252 8.31 17.55 4.92
N GLY A 253 9.62 17.41 5.15
CA GLY A 253 10.14 16.56 6.22
C GLY A 253 10.14 15.08 5.82
N ASN A 254 11.02 14.31 6.46
CA ASN A 254 11.02 12.86 6.30
C ASN A 254 9.82 12.26 7.06
N PRO A 255 9.18 11.21 6.51
CA PRO A 255 8.21 10.45 7.28
C PRO A 255 8.88 9.70 8.43
N ASP A 256 8.09 9.30 9.42
CA ASP A 256 8.49 8.41 10.51
C ASP A 256 8.17 6.94 10.21
N LEU A 257 7.32 6.70 9.20
CA LEU A 257 7.00 5.38 8.67
C LEU A 257 6.69 5.50 7.18
N MET A 258 7.33 4.66 6.36
CA MET A 258 7.03 4.54 4.94
C MET A 258 6.47 3.15 4.64
N ILE A 259 5.35 3.08 3.94
CA ILE A 259 4.76 1.81 3.46
C ILE A 259 4.70 1.85 1.93
N MET A 260 5.35 0.90 1.27
CA MET A 260 5.42 0.79 -0.17
C MET A 260 4.81 -0.52 -0.65
N SER A 261 3.72 -0.44 -1.41
CA SER A 261 3.15 -1.62 -2.08
C SER A 261 3.87 -1.86 -3.40
N MET A 262 4.34 -3.08 -3.64
CA MET A 262 4.93 -3.46 -4.92
C MET A 262 3.85 -3.40 -6.03
N PRO A 263 4.12 -2.77 -7.18
CA PRO A 263 3.12 -2.61 -8.24
C PRO A 263 3.17 -3.75 -9.28
N HIS A 264 3.20 -5.02 -8.84
CA HIS A 264 3.32 -6.15 -9.77
C HIS A 264 2.16 -6.24 -10.76
N ASN A 265 1.01 -5.67 -10.43
CA ASN A 265 -0.12 -5.59 -11.34
C ASN A 265 0.20 -4.85 -12.65
N HIS A 266 1.11 -3.88 -12.57
CA HIS A 266 1.62 -3.13 -13.71
C HIS A 266 2.95 -3.68 -14.24
N GLU A 267 3.86 -4.11 -13.35
CA GLU A 267 5.17 -4.63 -13.76
C GLU A 267 5.09 -5.96 -14.52
N LYS A 268 4.01 -6.74 -14.35
CA LYS A 268 3.82 -8.00 -15.11
C LYS A 268 3.70 -7.83 -16.62
N TRP A 269 3.37 -6.62 -17.08
CA TRP A 269 3.25 -6.28 -18.49
C TRP A 269 4.60 -6.08 -19.18
N ARG A 270 5.71 -6.20 -18.46
CA ARG A 270 7.05 -5.95 -18.97
C ARG A 270 7.86 -7.25 -19.09
N PRO A 271 8.88 -7.24 -19.96
CA PRO A 271 9.87 -8.30 -19.95
C PRO A 271 10.48 -8.46 -18.56
N ARG A 272 10.57 -9.71 -18.09
CA ARG A 272 11.09 -10.08 -16.75
C ARG A 272 12.42 -9.37 -16.40
N ASN A 273 13.39 -9.40 -17.30
CA ASN A 273 14.70 -8.78 -17.09
C ASN A 273 14.59 -7.24 -16.92
N ALA A 274 13.64 -6.61 -17.61
CA ALA A 274 13.38 -5.19 -17.45
C ALA A 274 12.77 -4.88 -16.08
N THR A 275 11.85 -5.72 -15.59
CA THR A 275 11.25 -5.61 -14.25
C THR A 275 12.32 -5.71 -13.16
N ILE A 276 13.18 -6.74 -13.22
CA ILE A 276 14.29 -6.92 -12.26
C ILE A 276 15.23 -5.72 -12.28
N LYS A 277 15.64 -5.26 -13.47
CA LYS A 277 16.52 -4.08 -13.60
C LYS A 277 15.92 -2.83 -12.96
N ARG A 278 14.62 -2.59 -13.17
CA ARG A 278 13.91 -1.43 -12.61
C ARG A 278 13.73 -1.56 -11.10
N PHE A 279 13.44 -2.76 -10.60
CA PHE A 279 13.39 -3.03 -9.16
C PHE A 279 14.74 -2.72 -8.50
N ASN A 280 15.85 -3.22 -9.04
CA ASN A 280 17.19 -2.94 -8.52
C ASN A 280 17.52 -1.44 -8.53
N ALA A 281 17.19 -0.75 -9.63
CA ALA A 281 17.38 0.71 -9.70
C ALA A 281 16.56 1.45 -8.64
N MET A 282 15.31 1.03 -8.39
CA MET A 282 14.48 1.59 -7.34
C MET A 282 15.11 1.37 -5.95
N MET A 283 15.53 0.14 -5.64
CA MET A 283 16.14 -0.19 -4.36
C MET A 283 17.45 0.57 -4.14
N GLU A 284 18.25 0.75 -5.19
CA GLU A 284 19.45 1.59 -5.16
C GLU A 284 19.11 3.06 -4.87
N THR A 285 18.13 3.64 -5.56
CA THR A 285 17.66 5.01 -5.30
C THR A 285 17.20 5.19 -3.85
N ILE A 286 16.35 4.29 -3.36
CA ILE A 286 15.82 4.34 -1.99
C ILE A 286 16.97 4.19 -1.00
N SER A 287 17.80 3.16 -1.13
CA SER A 287 18.88 2.88 -0.16
C SER A 287 19.94 3.98 -0.07
N LYS A 288 20.17 4.74 -1.14
CA LYS A 288 21.07 5.90 -1.13
C LYS A 288 20.46 7.14 -0.47
N ALA A 289 19.13 7.29 -0.53
CA ALA A 289 18.48 8.55 -0.20
C ALA A 289 17.66 8.51 1.11
N LYS A 290 17.15 7.33 1.50
CA LYS A 290 16.41 7.13 2.75
C LYS A 290 17.35 7.29 3.96
N SER A 291 16.88 8.00 4.99
CA SER A 291 17.53 8.04 6.31
C SER A 291 17.63 6.64 6.93
N ALA A 292 18.70 6.35 7.66
CA ALA A 292 18.85 5.11 8.38
C ALA A 292 17.69 4.88 9.38
N GLU A 293 17.15 5.95 9.97
CA GLU A 293 16.10 5.87 11.01
C GLU A 293 14.70 5.58 10.45
N LEU A 294 14.43 5.90 9.18
CA LEU A 294 13.11 5.71 8.55
C LEU A 294 12.80 4.21 8.34
N PRO A 295 11.78 3.64 9.01
CA PRO A 295 11.26 2.31 8.71
C PRO A 295 10.54 2.32 7.36
N LEU A 296 10.97 1.46 6.44
CA LEU A 296 10.32 1.21 5.16
C LEU A 296 9.77 -0.21 5.11
N VAL A 297 8.44 -0.34 5.06
CA VAL A 297 7.75 -1.62 4.91
C VAL A 297 7.39 -1.83 3.44
N ILE A 298 7.89 -2.91 2.85
CA ILE A 298 7.67 -3.30 1.45
C ILE A 298 6.67 -4.45 1.43
N ILE A 299 5.55 -4.23 0.75
CA ILE A 299 4.42 -5.18 0.69
C ILE A 299 4.41 -5.87 -0.69
N PRO A 300 4.67 -7.18 -0.76
CA PRO A 300 4.50 -7.95 -1.99
C PRO A 300 3.05 -7.91 -2.47
N THR A 301 2.83 -7.96 -3.79
CA THR A 301 1.47 -7.85 -4.36
C THR A 301 0.66 -9.13 -4.11
N ALA A 302 -0.64 -8.96 -3.85
CA ALA A 302 -1.61 -10.06 -3.78
C ALA A 302 -1.89 -10.66 -5.17
N GLY A 303 -2.48 -11.86 -5.18
CA GLY A 303 -2.91 -12.53 -6.41
C GLY A 303 -4.12 -11.86 -7.05
N GLU A 304 -4.19 -11.93 -8.37
CA GLU A 304 -5.35 -11.52 -9.17
C GLU A 304 -6.29 -12.71 -9.43
N PHE A 305 -7.52 -12.43 -9.89
CA PHE A 305 -8.51 -13.45 -10.22
C PHE A 305 -9.06 -13.25 -11.63
N GLU A 306 -8.75 -14.19 -12.53
CA GLU A 306 -9.02 -14.07 -13.95
C GLU A 306 -10.51 -14.09 -14.29
N ASN A 307 -11.28 -14.85 -13.52
CA ASN A 307 -12.74 -15.01 -13.67
C ASN A 307 -13.54 -13.82 -13.13
N LYS A 308 -12.93 -12.95 -12.33
CA LYS A 308 -13.54 -11.72 -11.82
C LYS A 308 -13.26 -10.49 -12.70
N ARG A 309 -12.41 -10.64 -13.73
CA ARG A 309 -12.03 -9.54 -14.63
C ARG A 309 -13.25 -9.01 -15.38
N LEU A 310 -13.56 -7.73 -15.17
CA LEU A 310 -14.67 -7.04 -15.84
C LEU A 310 -14.46 -6.84 -17.35
N THR A 311 -13.21 -6.85 -17.81
CA THR A 311 -12.88 -6.65 -19.23
C THR A 311 -12.34 -7.93 -19.84
N SER A 312 -12.96 -8.39 -20.92
CA SER A 312 -12.57 -9.63 -21.64
C SER A 312 -11.11 -9.61 -22.13
N SER A 313 -10.57 -8.44 -22.48
CA SER A 313 -9.17 -8.29 -22.93
C SER A 313 -8.12 -8.58 -21.85
N TYR A 314 -8.53 -8.62 -20.58
CA TYR A 314 -7.69 -8.96 -19.43
C TYR A 314 -8.02 -10.32 -18.82
N SER A 315 -9.20 -10.89 -19.11
CA SER A 315 -9.61 -12.18 -18.56
C SER A 315 -8.77 -13.31 -19.17
N TYR A 316 -8.29 -14.22 -18.31
CA TYR A 316 -7.43 -15.36 -18.65
C TYR A 316 -6.19 -15.02 -19.49
N LYS A 317 -5.74 -13.76 -19.46
CA LYS A 317 -4.54 -13.36 -20.17
C LYS A 317 -3.31 -13.96 -19.51
N THR A 318 -2.44 -14.53 -20.32
CA THR A 318 -1.19 -15.12 -19.85
C THR A 318 -0.01 -14.16 -19.96
N PHE A 319 0.91 -14.26 -19.01
CA PHE A 319 2.18 -13.53 -18.94
C PHE A 319 3.30 -14.58 -18.91
N ASN A 320 4.06 -14.69 -19.99
CA ASN A 320 5.04 -15.78 -20.20
C ASN A 320 4.44 -17.19 -19.94
N GLY A 321 3.23 -17.44 -20.44
CA GLY A 321 2.52 -18.71 -20.32
C GLY A 321 1.83 -18.96 -18.97
N LEU A 322 1.92 -18.04 -18.01
CA LEU A 322 1.26 -18.16 -16.70
C LEU A 322 0.06 -17.23 -16.60
N LEU A 323 -0.98 -17.63 -15.87
CA LEU A 323 -2.05 -16.71 -15.49
C LEU A 323 -1.53 -15.60 -14.55
N ALA A 324 -2.29 -14.53 -14.41
CA ALA A 324 -1.80 -13.32 -13.73
C ALA A 324 -1.44 -13.60 -12.26
N ARG A 325 -2.25 -14.40 -11.56
CA ARG A 325 -1.96 -14.83 -10.19
C ARG A 325 -0.63 -15.55 -10.06
N ASP A 326 -0.42 -16.57 -10.88
CA ASP A 326 0.78 -17.42 -10.81
C ASP A 326 2.03 -16.64 -11.26
N PHE A 327 1.85 -15.70 -12.19
CA PHE A 327 2.91 -14.77 -12.59
C PHE A 327 3.28 -13.79 -11.48
N ILE A 328 2.30 -13.26 -10.72
CA ILE A 328 2.56 -12.39 -9.57
C ILE A 328 3.28 -13.17 -8.46
N TYR A 329 2.87 -14.42 -8.18
CA TYR A 329 3.60 -15.29 -7.26
C TYR A 329 5.06 -15.42 -7.69
N LYS A 330 5.29 -15.74 -8.96
CA LYS A 330 6.62 -15.84 -9.53
C LYS A 330 7.42 -14.53 -9.39
N LEU A 331 6.81 -13.36 -9.63
CA LEU A 331 7.47 -12.07 -9.43
C LEU A 331 7.84 -11.83 -7.95
N ASN A 332 6.94 -12.12 -7.00
CA ASN A 332 7.22 -12.02 -5.57
C ASN A 332 8.44 -12.88 -5.18
N THR A 333 8.48 -14.13 -5.64
CA THR A 333 9.59 -15.05 -5.37
C THR A 333 10.89 -14.61 -6.05
N GLU A 334 10.83 -14.17 -7.31
CA GLU A 334 12.03 -13.81 -8.08
C GLU A 334 12.67 -12.49 -7.65
N LEU A 335 11.89 -11.54 -7.13
CA LEU A 335 12.42 -10.27 -6.64
C LEU A 335 12.92 -10.34 -5.19
N TYR A 336 12.54 -11.37 -4.43
CA TYR A 336 13.01 -11.53 -3.05
C TYR A 336 14.55 -11.54 -2.93
N PRO A 337 15.33 -12.32 -3.72
CA PRO A 337 16.80 -12.32 -3.62
C PRO A 337 17.44 -10.94 -3.87
N HIS A 338 16.76 -10.07 -4.63
CA HIS A 338 17.21 -8.70 -4.88
C HIS A 338 16.89 -7.77 -3.70
N LEU A 339 15.85 -8.08 -2.92
CA LEU A 339 15.44 -7.33 -1.74
C LEU A 339 16.19 -7.78 -0.48
N GLU A 340 16.48 -9.06 -0.36
CA GLU A 340 17.05 -9.71 0.83
C GLU A 340 18.30 -9.01 1.39
N PRO A 341 19.30 -8.58 0.58
CA PRO A 341 20.47 -7.87 1.11
C PRO A 341 20.10 -6.62 1.92
N TYR A 342 19.00 -5.95 1.58
CA TYR A 342 18.50 -4.79 2.31
C TYR A 342 17.77 -5.21 3.60
N LEU A 343 16.97 -6.28 3.56
CA LEU A 343 16.24 -6.80 4.72
C LEU A 343 17.17 -7.32 5.81
N LEU A 344 18.27 -7.98 5.41
CA LEU A 344 19.21 -8.61 6.34
C LEU A 344 20.31 -7.66 6.82
N LYS A 345 20.58 -6.57 6.09
CA LYS A 345 21.57 -5.57 6.50
C LYS A 345 21.25 -4.99 7.88
N PRO A 346 22.17 -5.07 8.86
CA PRO A 346 21.98 -4.47 10.17
C PRO A 346 21.72 -2.96 10.06
N GLY A 347 20.75 -2.45 10.84
CA GLY A 347 20.41 -1.02 10.88
C GLY A 347 19.80 -0.44 9.59
N SER A 348 19.43 -1.27 8.60
CA SER A 348 18.89 -0.78 7.33
C SER A 348 17.48 -0.18 7.45
N ASN A 349 16.70 -0.62 8.42
CA ASN A 349 15.27 -0.32 8.57
C ASN A 349 14.45 -0.55 7.29
N PHE A 350 14.91 -1.50 6.46
CA PHE A 350 14.09 -2.12 5.42
C PHE A 350 13.39 -3.34 6.01
N HIS A 351 12.09 -3.43 5.77
CA HIS A 351 11.24 -4.48 6.27
C HIS A 351 10.43 -5.04 5.10
N GLY A 352 10.48 -6.35 4.91
CA GLY A 352 9.56 -7.04 4.02
C GLY A 352 8.30 -7.43 4.77
N PHE A 353 7.25 -7.75 4.03
CA PHE A 353 6.07 -8.42 4.57
C PHE A 353 5.95 -9.84 4.01
N HIS A 354 4.88 -10.56 4.32
CA HIS A 354 4.67 -11.90 3.78
C HIS A 354 4.12 -11.85 2.36
N ASN A 355 4.29 -12.94 1.61
CA ASN A 355 3.78 -13.06 0.24
C ASN A 355 2.24 -13.12 0.28
N LEU A 356 1.59 -12.09 -0.26
CA LEU A 356 0.15 -11.95 -0.18
C LEU A 356 -0.63 -12.87 -1.13
N VAL A 357 0.04 -13.58 -2.05
CA VAL A 357 -0.65 -14.46 -3.02
C VAL A 357 -1.37 -15.61 -2.33
N ASN A 358 -0.75 -16.26 -1.34
CA ASN A 358 -1.40 -17.37 -0.63
C ASN A 358 -2.55 -16.88 0.25
N MET A 359 -2.35 -15.74 0.92
CA MET A 359 -3.40 -15.08 1.70
C MET A 359 -4.62 -14.75 0.81
N SER A 360 -4.38 -14.28 -0.41
CA SER A 360 -5.45 -13.85 -1.32
C SER A 360 -6.15 -15.01 -2.00
N TYR A 361 -5.42 -16.07 -2.36
CA TYR A 361 -5.93 -17.22 -3.11
C TYR A 361 -7.25 -17.79 -2.57
N THR A 362 -7.43 -17.78 -1.25
CA THR A 362 -8.58 -18.35 -0.55
C THR A 362 -9.71 -17.34 -0.28
N LYS A 363 -9.60 -16.11 -0.80
CA LYS A 363 -10.53 -14.99 -0.60
C LYS A 363 -10.95 -14.34 -1.92
N GLU A 364 -11.23 -15.17 -2.92
CA GLU A 364 -11.76 -14.71 -4.21
C GLU A 364 -13.08 -13.92 -4.07
N ASP A 365 -13.92 -14.31 -3.11
CA ASP A 365 -15.18 -13.65 -2.79
C ASP A 365 -15.00 -12.21 -2.31
N TRP A 366 -13.84 -11.88 -1.74
CA TRP A 366 -13.49 -10.51 -1.33
C TRP A 366 -12.90 -9.69 -2.48
N ASN A 367 -12.64 -10.30 -3.63
CA ASN A 367 -12.13 -9.61 -4.80
C ASN A 367 -13.27 -9.10 -5.69
N GLU A 368 -13.24 -7.81 -5.99
CA GLU A 368 -14.34 -7.08 -6.63
C GLU A 368 -14.28 -7.15 -8.17
N ASP A 369 -13.08 -7.12 -8.76
CA ASP A 369 -12.91 -6.91 -10.21
C ASP A 369 -11.73 -7.69 -10.85
N GLY A 370 -11.20 -8.66 -10.13
CA GLY A 370 -10.02 -9.45 -10.49
C GLY A 370 -8.69 -8.83 -10.09
N VAL A 371 -8.67 -7.62 -9.52
CA VAL A 371 -7.45 -6.94 -9.03
C VAL A 371 -7.62 -6.45 -7.61
N HIS A 372 -8.73 -5.76 -7.35
CA HIS A 372 -8.93 -5.06 -6.10
C HIS A 372 -9.80 -5.87 -5.15
N PHE A 373 -9.37 -5.94 -3.89
CA PHE A 373 -10.17 -6.50 -2.82
C PHE A 373 -11.06 -5.44 -2.15
N ASN A 374 -12.06 -5.88 -1.41
CA ASN A 374 -12.91 -5.03 -0.61
C ASN A 374 -12.17 -4.43 0.61
N ASN A 375 -12.86 -3.57 1.36
CA ASN A 375 -12.33 -2.93 2.56
C ASN A 375 -11.96 -3.92 3.68
N ILE A 376 -12.65 -5.07 3.81
CA ILE A 376 -12.36 -6.08 4.84
C ILE A 376 -10.95 -6.64 4.65
N TRP A 377 -10.57 -6.95 3.40
CA TRP A 377 -9.22 -7.39 3.06
C TRP A 377 -8.16 -6.36 3.43
N TYR A 378 -8.32 -5.11 2.97
CA TYR A 378 -7.32 -4.06 3.19
C TYR A 378 -7.21 -3.66 4.67
N ASN A 379 -8.31 -3.73 5.44
CA ASN A 379 -8.28 -3.52 6.88
C ASN A 379 -7.51 -4.64 7.60
N ASN A 380 -7.68 -5.91 7.21
CA ASN A 380 -6.88 -7.02 7.74
C ASN A 380 -5.39 -6.83 7.43
N LEU A 381 -5.06 -6.49 6.18
CA LEU A 381 -3.69 -6.27 5.76
C LEU A 381 -3.03 -5.12 6.53
N MET A 382 -3.68 -3.96 6.63
CA MET A 382 -3.14 -2.81 7.37
C MET A 382 -3.00 -3.10 8.86
N ARG A 383 -3.97 -3.79 9.47
CA ARG A 383 -3.88 -4.20 10.87
C ARG A 383 -2.69 -5.13 11.12
N ASN A 384 -2.41 -6.06 10.22
CA ASN A 384 -1.24 -6.94 10.33
C ASN A 384 0.07 -6.16 10.16
N ILE A 385 0.13 -5.20 9.23
CA ILE A 385 1.29 -4.30 9.08
C ILE A 385 1.53 -3.50 10.36
N LEU A 386 0.48 -2.86 10.90
CA LEU A 386 0.55 -2.11 12.15
C LEU A 386 0.88 -3.03 13.33
N SER A 387 0.42 -4.29 13.34
CA SER A 387 0.82 -5.26 14.36
C SER A 387 2.31 -5.49 14.31
N THR A 388 2.89 -5.73 13.13
CA THR A 388 4.34 -5.91 13.00
C THR A 388 5.12 -4.67 13.44
N PHE A 389 4.63 -3.48 13.06
CA PHE A 389 5.28 -2.21 13.38
C PHE A 389 5.16 -1.83 14.87
N CYS A 390 4.07 -2.20 15.53
CA CYS A 390 3.72 -1.74 16.89
C CYS A 390 4.10 -2.71 18.02
N VAL A 391 4.67 -3.87 17.70
CA VAL A 391 5.46 -4.64 18.67
C VAL A 391 6.74 -3.87 18.98
#